data_AF-A0A0R1SDS3-F1
#
_entry.id   AF-A0A0R1SDS3-F1
#
_cell.length_a   1.000
_cell.length_b   1.000
_cell.length_c   1.000
_cell.angle_alpha   90.00
_cell.angle_beta   90.00
_cell.angle_gamma   90.00
#
_symmetry.space_group_name_H-M   'P 1'
#
loop_
_entity.id
_entity.type
_entity.pdbx_description
1 polymer ?
#
loop_
_entity_poly.entity_id
_entity_poly.type
_entity_poly.pdbx_seq_one_letter_code
_entity_poly.pdbx_strand_id
1 'polypeptide(L)'
;MQEAQEGPEHDLKMLAAQSLNKSYQSLQQQVQQARNPQQKSELKNKLNDIHHEISNRTQKQLKAFAEQNPEIKQPESKLDQSLKR
;
A
#
# COMPACT_ATOMS: atom_id res chain seq x y z
N MET A 1 -6.18 -26.15 -7.08
CA MET A 1 -6.20 -24.75 -6.64
C MET A 1 -7.22 -24.68 -5.52
N GLN A 2 -6.79 -24.58 -4.26
CA GLN A 2 -7.72 -24.45 -3.14
C GLN A 2 -8.21 -23.01 -3.10
N GLU A 3 -9.39 -22.76 -3.66
CA GLU A 3 -10.19 -21.58 -3.35
C GLU A 3 -10.70 -21.74 -1.91
N ALA A 4 -9.92 -21.27 -0.94
CA ALA A 4 -10.38 -21.16 0.43
C ALA A 4 -11.58 -20.21 0.45
N GLN A 5 -12.73 -20.69 0.95
CA GLN A 5 -13.95 -19.89 1.16
C GLN A 5 -13.61 -18.49 1.66
N GLU A 6 -13.73 -17.50 0.77
CA GLU A 6 -13.49 -16.09 1.08
C GLU A 6 -14.64 -15.62 1.95
N GLY A 7 -14.40 -15.59 3.27
CA GLY A 7 -15.35 -15.06 4.24
C GLY A 7 -15.49 -13.53 4.12
N PRO A 8 -16.45 -12.92 4.84
CA PRO A 8 -16.73 -11.48 4.79
C PRO A 8 -15.52 -10.60 5.14
N GLU A 9 -14.54 -11.12 5.87
CA GLU A 9 -13.27 -10.43 6.12
C GLU A 9 -12.41 -10.20 4.87
N HIS A 10 -12.46 -11.12 3.89
CA HIS A 10 -11.73 -10.96 2.63
C HIS A 10 -12.35 -9.82 1.82
N ASP A 11 -13.67 -9.81 1.67
CA ASP A 11 -14.40 -8.74 0.97
C ASP A 11 -14.16 -7.36 1.60
N LEU A 12 -14.22 -7.27 2.93
CA LEU A 12 -13.91 -6.03 3.64
C LEU A 12 -12.47 -5.58 3.41
N LYS A 13 -11.51 -6.51 3.36
CA LYS A 13 -10.10 -6.21 3.07
C LYS A 13 -9.91 -5.74 1.63
N MET A 14 -10.64 -6.31 0.67
CA MET A 14 -10.65 -5.86 -0.73
C MET A 14 -11.22 -4.45 -0.87
N LEU A 15 -12.38 -4.19 -0.27
CA LEU A 15 -13.03 -2.88 -0.30
C LEU A 15 -12.15 -1.79 0.31
N ALA A 16 -11.48 -2.09 1.42
CA ALA A 16 -10.52 -1.19 2.04
C ALA A 16 -9.28 -0.91 1.16
N ALA A 17 -8.76 -1.92 0.45
CA ALA A 17 -7.66 -1.71 -0.48
C ALA A 17 -8.09 -0.86 -1.68
N GLN A 18 -9.30 -1.10 -2.20
CA GLN A 18 -9.84 -0.34 -3.32
C GLN A 18 -10.08 1.13 -2.95
N SER A 19 -10.59 1.41 -1.75
CA SER A 19 -10.81 2.77 -1.28
C SER A 19 -9.49 3.53 -1.04
N LEU A 20 -8.46 2.87 -0.49
CA LEU A 20 -7.12 3.43 -0.34
C LEU A 20 -6.48 3.76 -1.69
N ASN A 21 -6.54 2.85 -2.66
CA ASN A 21 -6.00 3.06 -4.00
C ASN A 21 -6.72 4.21 -4.73
N LYS A 22 -8.04 4.29 -4.63
CA LYS A 22 -8.83 5.41 -5.17
C LYS A 22 -8.44 6.74 -4.52
N SER A 23 -8.28 6.75 -3.20
CA SER A 23 -7.86 7.94 -2.45
C SER A 23 -6.46 8.40 -2.87
N TYR A 24 -5.52 7.47 -3.02
CA TYR A 24 -4.16 7.75 -3.50
C TYR A 24 -4.16 8.39 -4.89
N GLN A 25 -4.90 7.80 -5.85
CA GLN A 25 -5.01 8.33 -7.21
C GLN A 25 -5.63 9.73 -7.24
N SER A 26 -6.69 9.97 -6.45
CA SER A 26 -7.32 11.28 -6.33
C SER A 26 -6.37 12.32 -5.74
N LEU A 27 -5.65 12.00 -4.68
CA LEU A 27 -4.66 12.89 -4.07
C LEU A 27 -3.51 13.20 -5.03
N GLN A 28 -3.05 12.21 -5.80
CA GLN A 28 -2.02 12.42 -6.81
C GLN A 28 -2.46 13.44 -7.87
N GLN A 29 -3.72 13.40 -8.30
CA GLN A 29 -4.28 14.40 -9.22
C GLN A 29 -4.38 15.78 -8.56
N GLN A 30 -4.85 15.85 -7.32
CA GLN A 30 -4.95 17.12 -6.57
C GLN A 30 -3.58 17.78 -6.37
N VAL A 31 -2.53 17.01 -6.08
CA VAL A 31 -1.14 17.51 -5.97
C VAL A 31 -0.66 18.12 -7.30
N GLN A 32 -1.02 17.51 -8.43
CA GLN A 32 -0.65 18.03 -9.76
C GLN A 32 -1.38 19.33 -10.08
N GLN A 33 -2.66 19.43 -9.74
CA GLN A 33 -3.51 20.58 -10.03
C GLN A 33 -3.31 21.76 -9.05
N ALA A 34 -2.79 21.50 -7.84
CA ALA A 34 -2.58 22.53 -6.83
C ALA A 34 -1.59 23.61 -7.29
N ARG A 35 -2.10 24.84 -7.41
CA ARG A 35 -1.31 26.03 -7.77
C ARG A 35 -0.68 26.71 -6.55
N ASN A 36 -1.30 26.57 -5.38
CA ASN A 36 -0.78 27.12 -4.13
C ASN A 36 0.32 26.19 -3.55
N PRO A 37 1.55 26.69 -3.29
CA PRO A 37 2.66 25.87 -2.78
C PRO A 37 2.39 25.25 -1.40
N GLN A 38 1.72 25.97 -0.51
CA GLN A 38 1.40 25.50 0.84
C GLN A 38 0.40 24.35 0.78
N GLN A 39 -0.70 24.54 0.05
CA GLN A 39 -1.70 23.50 -0.19
C GLN A 39 -1.06 22.27 -0.85
N LYS A 40 -0.14 22.48 -1.81
CA LYS A 40 0.58 21.40 -2.47
C LYS A 40 1.46 20.61 -1.51
N SER A 41 2.09 21.27 -0.55
CA SER A 41 2.87 20.62 0.51
C SER A 41 1.99 19.74 1.40
N GLU A 42 0.84 20.26 1.84
CA GLU A 42 -0.12 19.50 2.66
C GLU A 42 -0.68 18.29 1.92
N LEU A 43 -1.03 18.44 0.64
CA LEU A 43 -1.51 17.34 -0.19
C LEU A 43 -0.43 16.27 -0.41
N LYS A 44 0.84 16.67 -0.56
CA LYS A 44 1.97 15.73 -0.66
C LYS A 44 2.18 14.94 0.63
N ASN A 45 2.04 15.58 1.80
CA ASN A 45 2.14 14.89 3.08
C ASN A 45 1.04 13.82 3.21
N LYS A 46 -0.22 14.17 2.90
CA LYS A 46 -1.33 13.21 2.87
C LYS A 46 -1.10 12.07 1.89
N LEU A 47 -0.57 12.37 0.71
CA LEU A 47 -0.23 11.35 -0.29
C LEU A 47 0.86 10.39 0.23
N ASN A 48 1.86 10.92 0.94
CA ASN A 48 2.93 10.14 1.55
C ASN A 48 2.41 9.22 2.66
N ASP A 49 1.50 9.71 3.50
CA ASP A 49 0.88 8.90 4.57
C ASP A 49 0.11 7.70 3.99
N ILE A 50 -0.70 7.93 2.95
CA ILE A 50 -1.43 6.85 2.27
C ILE A 50 -0.46 5.88 1.57
N HIS A 51 0.62 6.39 0.97
CA HIS A 51 1.65 5.53 0.36
C HIS A 51 2.27 4.57 1.37
N HIS A 52 2.60 5.07 2.56
CA HIS A 52 3.13 4.25 3.66
C HIS A 52 2.09 3.24 4.15
N GLU A 53 0.82 3.62 4.27
CA GLU A 53 -0.23 2.70 4.68
C GLU A 53 -0.40 1.53 3.70
N ILE A 54 -0.49 1.82 2.40
CA ILE A 54 -0.57 0.81 1.34
C ILE A 54 0.66 -0.11 1.37
N SER A 55 1.85 0.47 1.49
CA SER A 55 3.10 -0.28 1.56
C SER A 55 3.14 -1.22 2.76
N ASN A 56 2.82 -0.70 3.96
CA ASN A 56 2.78 -1.48 5.20
C ASN A 56 1.77 -2.63 5.13
N ARG A 57 0.58 -2.36 4.60
CA ARG A 57 -0.46 -3.39 4.44
C ARG A 57 -0.02 -4.48 3.47
N THR A 58 0.55 -4.10 2.33
CA THR A 58 1.05 -5.03 1.31
C THR A 58 2.18 -5.90 1.87
N GLN A 59 3.15 -5.30 2.56
CA GLN A 59 4.23 -6.05 3.20
C GLN A 59 3.70 -7.05 4.24
N LYS A 60 2.73 -6.66 5.07
CA LYS A 60 2.10 -7.57 6.04
C LYS A 60 1.40 -8.74 5.36
N GLN A 61 0.67 -8.50 4.27
CA GLN A 61 0.01 -9.56 3.51
C GLN A 61 1.00 -10.51 2.84
N LEU A 62 2.06 -9.98 2.23
CA LEU A 62 3.11 -10.79 1.61
C LEU A 62 3.87 -11.65 2.63
N LYS A 63 4.12 -11.10 3.82
CA LYS A 63 4.74 -11.86 4.93
C LYS A 63 3.82 -12.97 5.41
N ALA A 64 2.55 -12.68 5.68
CA ALA A 64 1.57 -13.68 6.10
C ALA A 64 1.40 -14.79 5.04
N PHE A 65 1.41 -14.43 3.75
CA PHE A 65 1.37 -15.39 2.65
C PHE A 65 2.60 -16.31 2.65
N ALA A 66 3.80 -15.77 2.84
CA ALA A 66 5.02 -16.57 2.89
C ALA A 66 5.11 -17.46 4.14
N GLU A 67 4.61 -17.00 5.29
CA GLU A 67 4.50 -17.82 6.51
C GLU A 67 3.56 -19.03 6.32
N GLN A 68 2.48 -18.86 5.55
CA GLN A 68 1.57 -19.95 5.19
C GLN A 68 2.13 -20.88 4.10
N ASN A 69 3.10 -20.41 3.32
CA ASN A 69 3.69 -21.14 2.21
C ASN A 69 5.22 -21.22 2.37
N PRO A 70 5.73 -22.01 3.34
CA PRO A 70 7.15 -22.01 3.71
C PRO A 70 8.10 -22.50 2.60
N GLU A 71 7.58 -23.22 1.60
CA GLU A 71 8.32 -23.61 0.39
C GLU A 71 8.58 -22.40 -0.53
N ILE A 72 7.75 -21.36 -0.45
CA ILE A 72 7.91 -20.07 -1.12
C ILE A 72 8.80 -19.19 -0.22
N LYS A 73 10.09 -19.51 -0.13
CA LYS A 73 11.03 -18.67 0.61
C LYS A 73 11.03 -17.25 0.05
N GLN A 74 10.57 -16.28 0.83
CA GLN A 74 10.79 -14.86 0.53
C GLN A 74 12.31 -14.64 0.44
N PRO A 75 12.84 -14.09 -0.66
CA PRO A 75 14.21 -13.59 -0.62
C PRO A 75 14.28 -12.53 0.49
N GLU A 76 15.30 -12.61 1.35
CA GLU A 76 15.52 -11.60 2.39
C GLU A 76 15.56 -10.23 1.72
N SER A 77 14.53 -9.43 2.04
CA SER A 77 14.37 -8.11 1.45
C SER A 77 15.56 -7.26 1.85
N LYS A 78 16.46 -6.96 0.89
CA LYS A 78 17.45 -5.89 1.02
C LYS A 78 16.73 -4.54 0.95
N LEU A 79 15.81 -4.28 1.87
CA LEU A 79 15.03 -3.04 1.93
C LEU A 79 15.82 -1.89 2.58
N ASP A 80 17.15 -1.83 2.43
CA ASP A 80 17.92 -0.74 3.05
C ASP A 80 19.31 -0.51 2.43
N GLN A 81 19.45 -0.46 1.10
CA GLN A 81 20.75 -0.05 0.52
C GLN A 81 20.70 0.96 -0.63
N SER A 82 19.53 1.30 -1.19
CA SER A 82 19.47 2.25 -2.33
C SER A 82 18.87 3.63 -2.00
N LEU A 83 18.54 3.91 -0.73
CA LEU A 83 18.12 5.23 -0.27
C LEU A 83 19.32 6.08 0.22
N LYS A 84 20.49 5.91 -0.41
CA LYS A 84 21.59 6.86 -0.25
C LYS A 84 21.29 8.10 -1.08
N ARG A 85 21.10 9.22 -0.38
CA ARG A 85 21.00 10.57 -0.95
C ARG A 85 22.30 10.98 -1.64
#